data_AF-A0A530BKX0-F1
#
_entry.id   AF-A0A530BKX0-F1
#
_cell.length_a   1.000
_cell.length_b   1.000
_cell.length_c   1.000
_cell.angle_alpha   90.00
_cell.angle_beta   90.00
_cell.angle_gamma   90.00
#
_symmetry.space_group_name_H-M   'P 1'
#
loop_
_entity.id
_entity.type
_entity.pdbx_description
1 polymer ?
#
loop_
_entity_poly.entity_id
_entity_poly.type
_entity_poly.pdbx_seq_one_letter_code
_entity_poly.pdbx_strand_id
1 'polypeptide(L)'
;QMYHLSGDEASALVTWCAGTALAAVALRSSPLTVAAVGIADAWLVLKGFGFYWHAETPHLFIVVAIVLFAISFWTRSRAARHLVILSVILYLVLLATDRETLPVAMSLAIVSVLLFAASVFAGDAIDRILQLGGRLPLHALLGFLTGMAIIQFELADESTNNSGFAVASIVALASIVAAIMLAGRESRGLRWLAYTGFAFELAITYSVTLRSMLDTAGFFLAAAVLLGMLALVIIRIEKRMKAPAGTGAAA
;
A
#
# COMPACT_ATOMS: atom_id res chain seq x y z
N GLN A 1 33.31 -22.41 -24.93
CA GLN A 1 31.87 -22.58 -24.65
C GLN A 1 31.49 -22.65 -23.16
N MET A 2 32.44 -22.66 -22.22
CA MET A 2 32.15 -22.62 -20.76
C MET A 2 31.88 -21.22 -20.18
N TYR A 3 32.05 -20.14 -20.95
CA TYR A 3 31.74 -18.76 -20.52
C TYR A 3 30.30 -18.31 -20.80
N HIS A 4 29.44 -19.18 -21.33
CA HIS A 4 28.02 -18.89 -21.62
C HIS A 4 27.03 -19.53 -20.64
N LEU A 5 27.52 -20.18 -19.57
CA LEU A 5 26.69 -20.47 -18.39
C LEU A 5 26.70 -19.25 -17.47
N SER A 6 26.38 -18.06 -17.98
CA SER A 6 25.87 -16.99 -17.12
C SER A 6 24.46 -17.41 -16.70
N GLY A 7 24.37 -18.34 -15.76
CA GLY A 7 23.11 -18.66 -15.10
C GLY A 7 22.64 -17.37 -14.46
N ASP A 8 21.66 -16.70 -15.08
CA ASP A 8 21.06 -15.48 -14.57
C ASP A 8 20.61 -15.78 -13.14
N GLU A 9 21.19 -15.11 -12.14
CA GLU A 9 20.89 -15.35 -10.72
C GLU A 9 19.39 -15.25 -10.46
N ALA A 10 18.70 -14.39 -11.22
CA ALA A 10 17.26 -14.26 -11.19
C ALA A 10 16.52 -15.53 -11.68
N SER A 11 17.04 -16.24 -12.67
CA SER A 11 16.46 -17.51 -13.15
C SER A 11 16.58 -18.64 -12.12
N ALA A 12 17.66 -18.64 -11.33
CA ALA A 12 17.83 -19.57 -10.22
C ALA A 12 16.78 -19.33 -9.13
N LEU A 13 16.52 -18.06 -8.79
CA LEU A 13 15.48 -17.68 -7.83
C LEU A 13 14.08 -18.12 -8.27
N VAL A 14 13.72 -17.98 -9.55
CA VAL A 14 12.43 -18.46 -10.06
C VAL A 14 12.31 -19.98 -9.94
N THR A 15 13.38 -20.70 -10.28
CA THR A 15 13.41 -22.17 -10.18
C THR A 15 13.28 -22.63 -8.73
N TRP A 16 13.97 -21.97 -7.81
CA TRP A 16 13.86 -22.23 -6.37
C TRP A 16 12.47 -21.87 -5.84
N CYS A 17 11.90 -20.74 -6.23
CA CYS A 17 10.54 -20.36 -5.89
C CYS A 17 9.54 -21.46 -6.31
N ALA A 18 9.67 -21.98 -7.53
CA ALA A 18 8.83 -23.06 -8.03
C ALA A 18 9.00 -24.33 -7.18
N GLY A 19 10.24 -24.74 -6.88
CA GLY A 19 10.51 -25.89 -6.01
C GLY A 19 9.95 -25.73 -4.60
N THR A 20 10.13 -24.57 -3.98
CA THR A 20 9.59 -24.25 -2.65
C THR A 20 8.06 -24.21 -2.65
N ALA A 21 7.44 -23.65 -3.69
CA ALA A 21 5.99 -23.62 -3.84
C ALA A 21 5.40 -25.04 -4.01
N LEU A 22 6.03 -25.90 -4.82
CA LEU A 22 5.63 -27.29 -4.97
C LEU A 22 5.75 -28.07 -3.65
N ALA A 23 6.86 -27.88 -2.92
CA ALA A 23 7.04 -28.47 -1.60
C ALA A 23 5.98 -27.96 -0.61
N ALA A 24 5.64 -26.66 -0.66
CA ALA A 24 4.58 -26.07 0.16
C ALA A 24 3.21 -26.71 -0.12
N VAL A 25 2.89 -26.97 -1.39
CA VAL A 25 1.64 -27.63 -1.80
C VAL A 25 1.60 -29.09 -1.36
N ALA A 26 2.68 -29.85 -1.61
CA ALA A 26 2.77 -31.27 -1.29
C ALA A 26 2.68 -31.52 0.23
N LEU A 27 3.35 -30.69 1.02
CA LEU A 27 3.39 -30.79 2.47
C LEU A 27 2.28 -29.98 3.16
N ARG A 28 1.46 -29.24 2.40
CA ARG A 28 0.47 -28.27 2.91
C ARG A 28 1.05 -27.30 3.95
N SER A 29 2.27 -26.82 3.72
CA SER A 29 3.05 -26.06 4.70
C SER A 29 2.87 -24.54 4.52
N SER A 30 2.31 -23.90 5.55
CA SER A 30 2.17 -22.43 5.60
C SER A 30 3.53 -21.70 5.61
N PRO A 31 4.53 -22.10 6.42
CA PRO A 31 5.86 -21.48 6.39
C PRO A 31 6.56 -21.58 5.02
N LEU A 32 6.44 -22.72 4.33
CA LEU A 32 7.02 -22.86 2.99
C LEU A 32 6.31 -21.97 1.96
N THR A 33 5.01 -21.72 2.13
CA THR A 33 4.30 -20.77 1.26
C THR A 33 4.82 -19.35 1.45
N VAL A 34 5.04 -18.94 2.70
CA VAL A 34 5.64 -17.63 3.02
C VAL A 34 7.06 -17.53 2.46
N ALA A 35 7.87 -18.59 2.60
CA ALA A 35 9.21 -18.63 2.02
C ALA A 35 9.19 -18.51 0.50
N ALA A 36 8.25 -19.18 -0.19
CA ALA A 36 8.09 -19.05 -1.64
C ALA A 36 7.76 -17.61 -2.06
N VAL A 37 6.87 -16.92 -1.33
CA VAL A 37 6.58 -15.49 -1.55
C VAL A 37 7.84 -14.64 -1.35
N GLY A 38 8.59 -14.88 -0.26
CA GLY A 38 9.84 -14.15 -0.01
C GLY A 38 10.91 -14.36 -1.10
N ILE A 39 11.01 -15.57 -1.66
CA ILE A 39 11.92 -15.84 -2.79
C ILE A 39 11.42 -15.12 -4.06
N ALA A 40 10.12 -15.09 -4.30
CA ALA A 40 9.54 -14.32 -5.41
C ALA A 40 9.78 -12.81 -5.25
N ASP A 41 9.71 -12.28 -4.03
CA ASP A 41 10.02 -10.88 -3.74
C ASP A 41 11.51 -10.57 -3.97
N ALA A 42 12.39 -11.47 -3.56
CA ALA A 42 13.83 -11.33 -3.82
C ALA A 42 14.12 -11.30 -5.33
N TRP A 43 13.44 -12.15 -6.10
CA TRP A 43 13.52 -12.14 -7.56
C TRP A 43 12.99 -10.83 -8.15
N LEU A 44 11.84 -10.34 -7.68
CA LEU A 44 11.25 -9.08 -8.09
C LEU A 44 12.20 -7.90 -7.84
N VAL A 45 12.78 -7.81 -6.65
CA VAL A 45 13.72 -6.74 -6.26
C VAL A 45 14.99 -6.81 -7.11
N LEU A 46 15.53 -8.02 -7.33
CA LEU A 46 16.75 -8.22 -8.12
C LEU A 46 16.58 -7.75 -9.56
N LYS A 47 15.43 -8.05 -10.19
CA LYS A 47 15.10 -7.59 -11.55
C LYS A 47 14.70 -6.11 -11.59
N GLY A 48 13.89 -5.66 -10.64
CA GLY A 48 13.30 -4.32 -10.63
C GLY A 48 14.27 -3.20 -10.25
N PHE A 49 15.24 -3.46 -9.38
CA PHE A 49 16.27 -2.48 -8.99
C PHE A 49 17.61 -2.69 -9.73
N GLY A 50 17.61 -3.46 -10.83
CA GLY A 50 18.77 -3.91 -11.61
C GLY A 50 20.10 -3.23 -11.25
N PHE A 51 20.91 -3.91 -10.43
CA PHE A 51 22.15 -3.39 -9.86
C PHE A 51 23.18 -2.92 -10.91
N TYR A 52 23.03 -3.29 -12.20
CA TYR A 52 23.96 -2.96 -13.28
C TYR A 52 23.31 -2.86 -14.69
N TRP A 53 22.46 -1.87 -14.95
CA TRP A 53 22.24 -1.28 -16.30
C TRP A 53 21.02 -1.63 -17.18
N HIS A 54 20.19 -2.64 -16.93
CA HIS A 54 18.90 -2.77 -17.64
C HIS A 54 17.86 -3.43 -16.74
N ALA A 55 17.00 -2.62 -16.09
CA ALA A 55 15.86 -3.15 -15.37
C ALA A 55 14.82 -3.63 -16.41
N GLU A 56 14.68 -4.94 -16.56
CA GLU A 56 13.54 -5.50 -17.29
C GLU A 56 12.40 -5.72 -16.29
N THR A 57 11.26 -5.08 -16.53
CA THR A 57 10.07 -5.27 -15.71
C THR A 57 9.58 -6.72 -15.79
N PRO A 58 9.61 -7.49 -14.68
CA PRO A 58 9.31 -8.92 -14.72
C PRO A 58 7.80 -9.14 -14.77
N HIS A 59 7.17 -9.01 -15.94
CA HIS A 59 5.72 -9.19 -16.11
C HIS A 59 5.20 -10.57 -15.65
N LEU A 60 6.06 -11.59 -15.69
CA LEU A 60 5.78 -12.92 -15.15
C LEU A 60 5.48 -12.91 -13.64
N PHE A 61 5.90 -11.87 -12.91
CA PHE A 61 5.65 -11.72 -11.49
C PHE A 61 4.16 -11.74 -11.14
N ILE A 62 3.30 -11.11 -11.94
CA ILE A 62 1.84 -11.13 -11.68
C ILE A 62 1.29 -12.56 -11.73
N VAL A 63 1.77 -13.37 -12.68
CA VAL A 63 1.38 -14.79 -12.78
C VAL A 63 1.85 -15.56 -11.54
N VAL A 64 3.09 -15.36 -11.12
CA VAL A 64 3.65 -15.98 -9.90
C VAL A 64 2.86 -15.56 -8.67
N ALA A 65 2.54 -14.27 -8.52
CA ALA A 65 1.76 -13.73 -7.41
C ALA A 65 0.35 -14.35 -7.36
N ILE A 66 -0.34 -14.49 -8.50
CA ILE A 66 -1.66 -15.16 -8.58
C ILE A 66 -1.55 -16.62 -8.13
N VAL A 67 -0.55 -17.34 -8.62
CA VAL A 67 -0.33 -18.75 -8.25
C VAL A 67 -0.03 -18.88 -6.75
N LEU A 68 0.85 -18.06 -6.19
CA LEU A 68 1.17 -18.07 -4.77
C LEU A 68 -0.03 -17.66 -3.90
N PHE A 69 -0.84 -16.71 -4.38
CA PHE A 69 -2.09 -16.35 -3.73
C PHE A 69 -3.07 -17.55 -3.69
N ALA A 70 -3.22 -18.28 -4.80
CA ALA A 70 -4.03 -19.50 -4.85
C ALA A 70 -3.49 -20.59 -3.89
N ILE A 71 -2.18 -20.82 -3.88
CA ILE A 71 -1.52 -21.78 -2.98
C ILE A 71 -1.76 -21.40 -1.51
N SER A 72 -1.81 -20.10 -1.18
CA SER A 72 -2.10 -19.66 0.18
C SER A 72 -3.47 -20.10 0.72
N PHE A 73 -4.46 -20.37 -0.15
CA PHE A 73 -5.73 -20.97 0.24
C PHE A 73 -5.57 -22.44 0.59
N TRP A 74 -4.82 -23.17 -0.23
CA TRP A 74 -4.52 -24.58 -0.01
C TRP A 74 -3.75 -24.81 1.29
N THR A 75 -2.73 -23.99 1.56
CA THR A 75 -1.90 -24.09 2.77
C THR A 75 -2.45 -23.32 3.97
N ARG A 76 -3.62 -22.66 3.80
CA ARG A 76 -4.31 -21.83 4.80
C ARG A 76 -3.41 -20.72 5.40
N SER A 77 -2.43 -20.24 4.64
CA SER A 77 -1.46 -19.26 5.11
C SER A 77 -1.98 -17.83 4.95
N ARG A 78 -2.44 -17.22 6.04
CA ARG A 78 -2.86 -15.81 6.05
C ARG A 78 -1.69 -14.85 5.85
N ALA A 79 -0.53 -15.17 6.43
CA ALA A 79 0.68 -14.36 6.29
C ALA A 79 1.11 -14.25 4.83
N ALA A 80 1.08 -15.36 4.08
CA ALA A 80 1.39 -15.36 2.66
C ALA A 80 0.44 -14.46 1.84
N ARG A 81 -0.87 -14.43 2.17
CA ARG A 81 -1.83 -13.54 1.49
C ARG A 81 -1.48 -12.06 1.68
N HIS A 82 -1.14 -11.67 2.90
CA HIS A 82 -0.70 -10.31 3.19
C HIS A 82 0.58 -9.96 2.43
N LEU A 83 1.57 -10.85 2.49
CA LEU A 83 2.83 -10.65 1.77
C LEU A 83 2.60 -10.50 0.28
N VAL A 84 1.84 -11.40 -0.37
CA VAL A 84 1.55 -11.30 -1.81
C VAL A 84 0.90 -9.96 -2.18
N ILE A 85 -0.04 -9.46 -1.37
CA ILE A 85 -0.66 -8.14 -1.63
C ILE A 85 0.39 -7.03 -1.54
N LEU A 86 1.26 -7.07 -0.52
CA LEU A 86 2.36 -6.11 -0.40
C LEU A 86 3.35 -6.23 -1.57
N SER A 87 3.63 -7.44 -2.04
CA SER A 87 4.49 -7.70 -3.20
C SER A 87 3.89 -7.16 -4.49
N VAL A 88 2.56 -7.24 -4.66
CA VAL A 88 1.88 -6.63 -5.82
C VAL A 88 1.95 -5.11 -5.77
N ILE A 89 1.79 -4.50 -4.59
CA ILE A 89 1.98 -3.04 -4.43
C ILE A 89 3.43 -2.68 -4.78
N LEU A 90 4.42 -3.42 -4.29
CA LEU A 90 5.83 -3.23 -4.62
C LEU A 90 6.10 -3.38 -6.13
N TYR A 91 5.53 -4.40 -6.77
CA TYR A 91 5.62 -4.60 -8.22
C TYR A 91 5.08 -3.39 -8.99
N LEU A 92 3.93 -2.83 -8.59
CA LEU A 92 3.35 -1.66 -9.24
C LEU A 92 4.19 -0.40 -9.03
N VAL A 93 4.84 -0.25 -7.88
CA VAL A 93 5.83 0.83 -7.66
C VAL A 93 6.99 0.69 -8.64
N LEU A 94 7.57 -0.51 -8.76
CA LEU A 94 8.68 -0.77 -9.68
C LEU A 94 8.27 -0.55 -11.15
N LEU A 95 7.05 -0.99 -11.50
CA LEU A 95 6.50 -0.78 -12.84
C LEU A 95 6.31 0.70 -13.16
N ALA A 96 5.81 1.49 -12.21
CA ALA A 96 5.63 2.93 -12.37
C ALA A 96 6.97 3.66 -12.60
N THR A 97 8.06 3.18 -12.00
CA THR A 97 9.40 3.76 -12.21
C THR A 97 9.99 3.42 -13.59
N ASP A 98 9.65 2.25 -14.15
CA ASP A 98 10.18 1.79 -15.45
C ASP A 98 9.37 2.33 -16.65
N ARG A 99 8.04 2.44 -16.52
CA ARG A 99 7.14 2.86 -17.61
C ARG A 99 5.94 3.65 -17.12
N GLU A 100 5.52 4.65 -17.91
CA GLU A 100 4.27 5.41 -17.77
C GLU A 100 3.82 5.60 -16.30
N THR A 101 4.60 6.40 -15.56
CA THR A 101 4.46 6.73 -14.13
C THR A 101 3.01 7.03 -13.74
N LEU A 102 2.38 8.00 -14.41
CA LEU A 102 1.05 8.51 -14.07
C LEU A 102 -0.08 7.50 -14.28
N PRO A 103 -0.24 6.83 -15.45
CA PRO A 103 -1.29 5.83 -15.64
C PRO A 103 -1.25 4.70 -14.61
N VAL A 104 -0.06 4.18 -14.29
CA VAL A 104 0.10 3.09 -13.31
C VAL A 104 -0.26 3.58 -11.91
N ALA A 105 0.22 4.77 -11.50
CA ALA A 105 -0.05 5.33 -10.19
C ALA A 105 -1.53 5.71 -10.00
N MET A 106 -2.18 6.29 -11.03
CA MET A 106 -3.61 6.58 -11.02
C MET A 106 -4.43 5.29 -10.92
N SER A 107 -4.07 4.25 -11.67
CA SER A 107 -4.74 2.96 -11.61
C SER A 107 -4.63 2.34 -10.21
N LEU A 108 -3.42 2.38 -9.61
CA LEU A 108 -3.19 1.92 -8.25
C LEU A 108 -4.04 2.70 -7.24
N ALA A 109 -4.08 4.03 -7.33
CA ALA A 109 -4.87 4.87 -6.43
C ALA A 109 -6.39 4.58 -6.57
N ILE A 110 -6.92 4.52 -7.79
CA ILE A 110 -8.35 4.28 -8.06
C ILE A 110 -8.76 2.88 -7.59
N VAL A 111 -8.00 1.84 -7.97
CA VAL A 111 -8.29 0.46 -7.55
C VAL A 111 -8.24 0.34 -6.03
N SER A 112 -7.27 1.01 -5.39
CA SER A 112 -7.16 1.04 -3.93
C SER A 112 -8.36 1.71 -3.25
N VAL A 113 -8.86 2.83 -3.78
CA VAL A 113 -10.09 3.48 -3.27
C VAL A 113 -11.29 2.55 -3.43
N LEU A 114 -11.45 1.90 -4.58
CA LEU A 114 -12.54 0.96 -4.82
C LEU A 114 -12.48 -0.24 -3.87
N LEU A 115 -11.30 -0.82 -3.67
CA LEU A 115 -11.09 -1.91 -2.72
C LEU A 115 -11.34 -1.46 -1.28
N PHE A 116 -10.93 -0.24 -0.91
CA PHE A 116 -11.21 0.33 0.40
C PHE A 116 -12.71 0.50 0.63
N ALA A 117 -13.41 1.15 -0.31
CA ALA A 117 -14.86 1.33 -0.24
C ALA A 117 -15.59 -0.01 -0.17
N ALA A 118 -15.23 -0.97 -1.05
CA ALA A 118 -15.79 -2.31 -1.03
C ALA A 118 -15.55 -3.00 0.33
N SER A 119 -14.35 -2.86 0.91
CA SER A 119 -14.02 -3.43 2.22
C SER A 119 -14.80 -2.81 3.38
N VAL A 120 -15.19 -1.53 3.28
CA VAL A 120 -16.00 -0.83 4.29
C VAL A 120 -17.48 -1.22 4.17
N PHE A 121 -18.02 -1.28 2.95
CA PHE A 121 -19.46 -1.51 2.74
C PHE A 121 -19.84 -3.00 2.66
N ALA A 122 -18.91 -3.87 2.26
CA ALA A 122 -19.12 -5.30 2.06
C ALA A 122 -18.03 -6.15 2.75
N GLY A 123 -17.54 -5.69 3.90
CA GLY A 123 -16.41 -6.28 4.63
C GLY A 123 -16.53 -7.78 4.86
N ASP A 124 -17.67 -8.26 5.36
CA ASP A 124 -17.89 -9.69 5.63
C ASP A 124 -17.87 -10.56 4.37
N ALA A 125 -18.47 -10.08 3.28
CA ALA A 125 -18.51 -10.80 2.01
C ALA A 125 -17.11 -10.90 1.39
N ILE A 126 -16.36 -9.81 1.45
CA ILE A 126 -15.00 -9.75 0.91
C ILE A 126 -14.03 -10.55 1.77
N ASP A 127 -14.15 -10.50 3.09
CA ASP A 127 -13.29 -11.30 3.97
C ASP A 127 -13.61 -12.79 3.87
N ARG A 128 -14.86 -13.19 3.55
CA ARG A 128 -15.18 -14.59 3.24
C ARG A 128 -14.41 -15.09 2.02
N ILE A 129 -14.22 -14.24 1.01
CA ILE A 129 -13.52 -14.59 -0.23
C ILE A 129 -12.00 -14.54 -0.03
N LEU A 130 -11.48 -13.41 0.43
CA LEU A 130 -10.03 -13.15 0.52
C LEU A 130 -9.41 -13.73 1.81
N GLN A 131 -10.22 -13.98 2.84
CA GLN A 131 -9.81 -14.54 4.12
C GLN A 131 -8.57 -13.83 4.71
N LEU A 132 -8.61 -12.50 4.72
CA LEU A 132 -7.53 -11.62 5.18
C LEU A 132 -7.69 -11.24 6.66
N GLY A 133 -8.76 -11.70 7.32
CA GLY A 133 -9.07 -11.37 8.70
C GLY A 133 -9.44 -9.89 8.88
N GLY A 134 -10.16 -9.33 7.91
CA GLY A 134 -10.65 -7.94 7.96
C GLY A 134 -9.57 -6.87 7.74
N ARG A 135 -8.36 -7.25 7.31
CA ARG A 135 -7.23 -6.31 7.13
C ARG A 135 -7.13 -5.72 5.72
N LEU A 136 -8.10 -5.99 4.84
CA LEU A 136 -8.12 -5.42 3.49
C LEU A 136 -8.09 -3.87 3.48
N PRO A 137 -8.87 -3.15 4.33
CA PRO A 137 -8.84 -1.69 4.35
C PRO A 137 -7.43 -1.12 4.59
N LEU A 138 -6.58 -1.84 5.35
CA LEU A 138 -5.19 -1.44 5.60
C LEU A 138 -4.35 -1.50 4.32
N HIS A 139 -4.45 -2.60 3.57
CA HIS A 139 -3.66 -2.78 2.34
C HIS A 139 -4.16 -1.84 1.24
N ALA A 140 -5.48 -1.61 1.18
CA ALA A 140 -6.08 -0.65 0.28
C ALA A 140 -5.63 0.79 0.60
N LEU A 141 -5.62 1.19 1.88
CA LEU A 141 -5.07 2.50 2.26
C LEU A 141 -3.58 2.62 1.91
N LEU A 142 -2.80 1.56 2.14
CA LEU A 142 -1.37 1.55 1.79
C LEU A 142 -1.18 1.73 0.28
N GLY A 143 -1.87 0.96 -0.55
CA GLY A 143 -1.81 1.07 -2.00
C GLY A 143 -2.24 2.46 -2.50
N PHE A 144 -3.28 3.05 -1.90
CA PHE A 144 -3.72 4.41 -2.22
C PHE A 144 -2.64 5.44 -1.89
N LEU A 145 -2.10 5.41 -0.67
CA LEU A 145 -1.04 6.35 -0.25
C LEU A 145 0.22 6.21 -1.11
N THR A 146 0.58 4.98 -1.49
CA THR A 146 1.68 4.73 -2.41
C THR A 146 1.41 5.31 -3.80
N GLY A 147 0.22 5.09 -4.37
CA GLY A 147 -0.16 5.68 -5.66
C GLY A 147 -0.16 7.21 -5.63
N MET A 148 -0.71 7.81 -4.59
CA MET A 148 -0.70 9.26 -4.39
C MET A 148 0.72 9.82 -4.24
N ALA A 149 1.59 9.14 -3.50
CA ALA A 149 2.98 9.56 -3.36
C ALA A 149 3.71 9.59 -4.71
N ILE A 150 3.54 8.56 -5.55
CA ILE A 150 4.14 8.53 -6.90
C ILE A 150 3.62 9.70 -7.74
N ILE A 151 2.30 9.92 -7.77
CA ILE A 151 1.68 11.04 -8.50
C ILE A 151 2.25 12.39 -8.03
N GLN A 152 2.38 12.58 -6.73
CA GLN A 152 2.93 13.81 -6.16
C GLN A 152 4.40 14.03 -6.49
N PHE A 153 5.23 12.97 -6.48
CA PHE A 153 6.62 13.09 -6.88
C PHE A 153 6.76 13.49 -8.36
N GLU A 154 5.95 12.90 -9.24
CA GLU A 154 5.94 13.26 -10.66
C GLU A 154 5.53 14.73 -10.87
N LEU A 155 4.40 15.14 -10.25
CA LEU A 155 3.87 16.49 -10.39
C LEU A 155 4.73 17.55 -9.70
N ALA A 156 5.55 17.17 -8.71
CA ALA A 156 6.47 18.08 -8.03
C ALA A 156 7.70 18.43 -8.87
N ASP A 157 8.10 17.56 -9.81
CA ASP A 157 9.27 17.78 -10.67
C ASP A 157 8.92 18.67 -11.89
N GLU A 158 7.65 18.67 -12.31
CA GLU A 158 7.11 19.56 -13.34
C GLU A 158 6.98 21.01 -12.83
N SER A 159 8.10 21.75 -12.87
CA SER A 159 8.27 23.16 -12.43
C SER A 159 7.25 24.20 -12.94
N THR A 160 6.31 23.84 -13.80
CA THR A 160 5.36 24.76 -14.44
C THR A 160 3.91 24.59 -13.95
N ASN A 161 3.56 23.55 -13.18
CA ASN A 161 2.16 23.25 -12.84
C ASN A 161 1.88 22.93 -11.36
N ASN A 162 2.18 23.89 -10.45
CA ASN A 162 1.92 23.80 -9.00
C ASN A 162 0.47 23.43 -8.63
N SER A 163 -0.50 23.69 -9.52
CA SER A 163 -1.91 23.40 -9.27
C SER A 163 -2.21 21.89 -9.18
N GLY A 164 -1.53 21.06 -9.97
CA GLY A 164 -1.73 19.61 -9.98
C GLY A 164 -1.26 18.96 -8.68
N PHE A 165 -0.06 19.35 -8.20
CA PHE A 165 0.47 18.90 -6.92
C PHE A 165 -0.46 19.28 -5.75
N ALA A 166 -0.91 20.55 -5.71
CA ALA A 166 -1.83 21.01 -4.67
C ALA A 166 -3.14 20.22 -4.64
N VAL A 167 -3.73 19.94 -5.81
CA VAL A 167 -4.95 19.11 -5.92
C VAL A 167 -4.67 17.68 -5.43
N ALA A 168 -3.56 17.08 -5.83
CA ALA A 168 -3.17 15.73 -5.38
C ALA A 168 -3.01 15.68 -3.86
N SER A 169 -2.36 16.67 -3.25
CA SER A 169 -2.21 16.77 -1.79
C SER A 169 -3.54 16.94 -1.06
N ILE A 170 -4.44 17.78 -1.56
CA ILE A 170 -5.80 17.93 -1.00
C ILE A 170 -6.55 16.60 -1.06
N VAL A 171 -6.48 15.89 -2.19
CA VAL A 171 -7.12 14.58 -2.37
C VAL A 171 -6.53 13.54 -1.43
N ALA A 172 -5.21 13.48 -1.27
CA ALA A 172 -4.54 12.57 -0.34
C ALA A 172 -4.98 12.84 1.12
N LEU A 173 -4.95 14.10 1.56
CA LEU A 173 -5.38 14.51 2.90
C LEU A 173 -6.85 14.20 3.17
N ALA A 174 -7.74 14.55 2.24
CA ALA A 174 -9.16 14.27 2.35
C ALA A 174 -9.42 12.75 2.46
N SER A 175 -8.69 11.96 1.68
CA SER A 175 -8.80 10.49 1.68
C SER A 175 -8.25 9.87 2.97
N ILE A 176 -7.17 10.39 3.55
CA ILE A 176 -6.65 9.97 4.86
C ILE A 176 -7.71 10.22 5.94
N VAL A 177 -8.31 11.40 5.96
CA VAL A 177 -9.37 11.74 6.92
C VAL A 177 -10.58 10.82 6.73
N ALA A 178 -11.02 10.61 5.48
CA ALA A 178 -12.11 9.70 5.16
C ALA A 178 -11.81 8.26 5.63
N ALA A 179 -10.60 7.76 5.41
CA ALA A 179 -10.19 6.43 5.83
C ALA A 179 -10.24 6.26 7.36
N ILE A 180 -9.78 7.26 8.12
CA ILE A 180 -9.87 7.26 9.59
C ILE A 180 -11.33 7.29 10.04
N MET A 181 -12.18 8.12 9.41
CA MET A 181 -13.59 8.24 9.77
C MET A 181 -14.38 6.95 9.51
N LEU A 182 -14.09 6.27 8.40
CA LEU A 182 -14.83 5.08 7.98
C LEU A 182 -14.34 3.80 8.68
N ALA A 183 -13.03 3.60 8.81
CA ALA A 183 -12.47 2.33 9.29
C ALA A 183 -11.45 2.49 10.44
N GLY A 184 -11.16 3.71 10.90
CA GLY A 184 -10.15 3.97 11.92
C GLY A 184 -10.51 3.49 13.33
N ARG A 185 -11.81 3.28 13.63
CA ARG A 185 -12.24 2.74 14.92
C ARG A 185 -11.84 1.27 15.13
N GLU A 186 -11.84 0.49 14.06
CA GLU A 186 -11.75 -0.97 14.13
C GLU A 186 -10.30 -1.47 14.02
N SER A 187 -9.41 -0.67 13.42
CA SER A 187 -8.04 -1.08 13.16
C SER A 187 -7.03 -0.07 13.68
N ARG A 188 -6.27 -0.48 14.72
CA ARG A 188 -5.10 0.27 15.21
C ARG A 188 -4.03 0.42 14.12
N GLY A 189 -3.86 -0.61 13.28
CA GLY A 189 -2.91 -0.58 12.17
C GLY A 189 -3.29 0.46 11.12
N LEU A 190 -4.58 0.54 10.77
CA LEU A 190 -5.08 1.55 9.83
C LEU A 190 -4.83 2.97 10.35
N ARG A 191 -5.11 3.22 11.63
CA ARG A 191 -4.83 4.52 12.25
C ARG A 191 -3.36 4.90 12.17
N TRP A 192 -2.47 3.97 12.53
CA TRP A 192 -1.03 4.24 12.51
C TRP A 192 -0.56 4.54 11.09
N LEU A 193 -0.98 3.74 10.11
CA LEU A 193 -0.70 3.98 8.70
C LEU A 193 -1.24 5.33 8.21
N ALA A 194 -2.47 5.69 8.59
CA ALA A 194 -3.06 6.98 8.25
C ALA A 194 -2.29 8.16 8.86
N TYR A 195 -1.79 8.02 10.10
CA TYR A 195 -0.95 9.04 10.73
C TYR A 195 0.43 9.15 10.07
N THR A 196 1.02 8.02 9.68
CA THR A 196 2.27 8.01 8.89
C THR A 196 2.05 8.67 7.53
N GLY A 197 0.97 8.34 6.82
CA GLY A 197 0.59 8.99 5.56
C GLY A 197 0.37 10.49 5.72
N PHE A 198 -0.32 10.90 6.79
CA PHE A 198 -0.52 12.32 7.10
C PHE A 198 0.81 13.06 7.37
N ALA A 199 1.71 12.46 8.14
CA ALA A 199 3.02 13.04 8.42
C ALA A 199 3.89 13.14 7.15
N PHE A 200 3.85 12.09 6.30
CA PHE A 200 4.52 12.09 5.00
C PHE A 200 3.97 13.20 4.09
N GLU A 201 2.65 13.37 4.03
CA GLU A 201 1.98 14.39 3.23
C GLU A 201 2.37 15.82 3.66
N LEU A 202 2.47 16.05 4.97
CA LEU A 202 2.99 17.32 5.50
C LEU A 202 4.46 17.54 5.09
N ALA A 203 5.28 16.48 5.14
CA ALA A 203 6.70 16.57 4.80
C ALA A 203 6.93 16.86 3.31
N ILE A 204 6.24 16.17 2.40
CA ILE A 204 6.39 16.38 0.96
C ILE A 204 5.85 17.76 0.55
N THR A 205 4.68 18.16 1.06
CA THR A 205 4.12 19.48 0.77
C THR A 205 5.04 20.59 1.28
N TYR A 206 5.60 20.43 2.48
CA TYR A 206 6.60 21.35 3.01
C TYR A 206 7.87 21.41 2.12
N SER A 207 8.37 20.26 1.65
CA SER A 207 9.57 20.22 0.80
C SER A 207 9.37 20.91 -0.54
N VAL A 208 8.19 20.80 -1.15
CA VAL A 208 7.86 21.45 -2.43
C VAL A 208 7.62 22.94 -2.22
N THR A 209 6.88 23.32 -1.18
CA THR A 209 6.54 24.73 -0.90
C THR A 209 7.72 25.57 -0.41
N LEU A 210 8.71 24.98 0.27
CA LEU A 210 9.95 25.66 0.67
C LEU A 210 10.74 26.27 -0.50
N ARG A 211 10.63 25.71 -1.71
CA ARG A 211 11.30 26.30 -2.89
C ARG A 211 10.64 27.60 -3.35
N SER A 212 9.38 27.87 -2.98
CA SER A 212 8.61 29.06 -3.38
C SER A 212 8.22 29.91 -2.16
N MET A 213 9.07 30.87 -1.78
CA MET A 213 8.93 31.77 -0.61
C MET A 213 7.62 32.62 -0.52
N LEU A 214 6.64 32.41 -1.39
CA LEU A 214 5.37 33.16 -1.48
C LEU A 214 4.12 32.31 -1.18
N ASP A 215 4.23 30.98 -1.13
CA ASP A 215 3.09 30.05 -0.92
C ASP A 215 2.99 29.52 0.54
N THR A 216 3.94 29.91 1.40
CA THR A 216 4.10 29.39 2.77
C THR A 216 2.93 29.77 3.69
N ALA A 217 2.33 30.94 3.53
CA ALA A 217 1.24 31.41 4.39
C ALA A 217 -0.09 30.68 4.16
N GLY A 218 -0.43 30.39 2.89
CA GLY A 218 -1.61 29.59 2.53
C GLY A 218 -1.47 28.14 2.99
N PHE A 219 -0.27 27.58 2.87
CA PHE A 219 0.05 26.25 3.37
C PHE A 219 -0.02 26.15 4.89
N PHE A 220 0.56 27.08 5.65
CA PHE A 220 0.47 27.06 7.12
C PHE A 220 -0.98 27.20 7.60
N LEU A 221 -1.80 28.00 6.91
CA LEU A 221 -3.23 28.09 7.18
C LEU A 221 -3.94 26.77 6.93
N ALA A 222 -3.69 26.13 5.79
CA ALA A 222 -4.26 24.82 5.46
C ALA A 222 -3.80 23.74 6.45
N ALA A 223 -2.51 23.69 6.78
CA ALA A 223 -1.93 22.78 7.77
C ALA A 223 -2.53 23.00 9.16
N ALA A 224 -2.70 24.25 9.60
CA ALA A 224 -3.34 24.58 10.88
C ALA A 224 -4.82 24.18 10.91
N VAL A 225 -5.56 24.40 9.82
CA VAL A 225 -6.95 23.94 9.68
C VAL A 225 -7.02 22.41 9.73
N LEU A 226 -6.10 21.72 9.05
CA LEU A 226 -6.09 20.27 9.02
C LEU A 226 -5.67 19.67 10.35
N LEU A 227 -4.68 20.24 11.03
CA LEU A 227 -4.29 19.86 12.38
C LEU A 227 -5.45 20.11 13.37
N GLY A 228 -6.16 21.22 13.21
CA GLY A 228 -7.39 21.52 13.96
C GLY A 228 -8.48 20.49 13.70
N MET A 229 -8.68 20.07 12.45
CA MET A 229 -9.62 19.03 12.09
C MET A 229 -9.22 17.66 12.67
N LEU A 230 -7.94 17.29 12.58
CA LEU A 230 -7.39 16.08 13.17
C LEU A 230 -7.57 16.07 14.69
N ALA A 231 -7.29 17.20 15.36
CA ALA A 231 -7.51 17.36 16.79
C ALA A 231 -8.99 17.20 17.15
N LEU A 232 -9.91 17.80 16.38
CA LEU A 232 -11.36 17.62 16.57
C LEU A 232 -11.78 16.16 16.37
N VAL A 233 -11.20 15.45 15.40
CA VAL A 233 -11.45 14.02 15.17
C VAL A 233 -10.95 13.18 16.35
N ILE A 234 -9.73 13.43 16.84
CA ILE A 234 -9.18 12.78 18.03
C ILE A 234 -10.10 13.01 19.24
N ILE A 235 -10.49 14.26 19.51
CA ILE A 235 -11.41 14.62 20.59
C ILE A 235 -12.76 13.89 20.44
N ARG A 236 -13.30 13.80 19.21
CA ARG A 236 -14.60 13.17 18.96
C ARG A 236 -14.52 11.65 19.13
N ILE A 237 -13.43 11.02 18.71
CA ILE A 237 -13.17 9.59 18.90
C ILE A 237 -12.98 9.29 20.39
N GLU A 238 -12.17 10.07 21.10
CA GLU A 238 -11.94 9.91 22.53
C GLU A 238 -13.20 10.12 23.37
N LYS A 239 -14.00 11.16 23.07
CA LYS A 239 -15.30 11.37 23.73
C LYS A 239 -16.27 10.21 23.51
N ARG A 240 -16.25 9.59 22.33
CA ARG A 240 -17.09 8.40 22.03
C ARG A 240 -16.55 7.12 22.64
N MET A 241 -15.28 7.07 23.04
CA MET A 241 -14.69 5.95 23.78
C MET A 241 -14.88 6.10 25.29
N LYS A 242 -14.98 7.33 25.81
CA LYS A 242 -15.23 7.64 27.23
C LYS A 242 -16.73 7.67 27.62
N ALA A 243 -17.65 7.37 26.72
CA ALA A 243 -19.06 7.22 27.08
C ALA A 243 -19.20 6.03 28.06
N PRO A 244 -19.67 6.24 29.30
CA PRO A 244 -19.76 5.16 30.28
C PRO A 244 -20.84 4.16 29.86
N ALA A 245 -20.49 2.88 29.80
CA ALA A 245 -21.44 1.83 30.08
C ALA A 245 -21.66 1.78 31.60
N GLY A 246 -22.81 2.29 32.05
CA GLY A 246 -23.28 2.27 33.45
C GLY A 246 -24.23 3.44 33.69
N THR A 247 -25.44 3.30 34.21
CA THR A 247 -26.09 2.21 34.94
C THR A 247 -27.59 2.46 34.83
N GLY A 248 -28.35 1.50 34.31
CA GLY A 248 -29.81 1.59 34.15
C GLY A 248 -30.46 0.26 34.49
N ALA A 249 -30.17 -0.24 35.68
CA ALA A 249 -30.93 -1.32 36.32
C ALA A 249 -31.01 -1.05 37.82
N ALA A 250 -32.25 -1.07 38.33
CA ALA A 250 -32.70 -1.03 39.72
C ALA A 250 -32.71 0.33 40.45
N ALA A 251 -33.88 0.99 40.42
CA ALA A 251 -34.70 1.26 41.60
C ALA A 251 -36.17 1.42 41.17
#